data_AF-A0A920QIT4-F1
#
_entry.id   AF-A0A920QIT4-F1
#
_cell.length_a   1.000
_cell.length_b   1.000
_cell.length_c   1.000
_cell.angle_alpha   90.00
_cell.angle_beta   90.00
_cell.angle_gamma   90.00
#
_symmetry.space_group_name_H-M   'P 1'
#
loop_
_entity.id
_entity.type
_entity.pdbx_description
1 polymer ?
#
loop_
_entity_poly.entity_id
_entity_poly.type
_entity_poly.pdbx_seq_one_letter_code
_entity_poly.pdbx_strand_id
1 'polypeptide(L)'
;MESTLEFKSEIAPGVFCGQKQVPMETAGCYVPGGRYAHVASAIMRSPQPRLQELKISWHAHLQTHRRNKPAILYTMNMCGADNILAIGGFKGIASLAFGLFTGNRRHPCRSR
;
A
#
# COMPACT_ATOMS: atom_id res chain seq x y z
N MET A 1 -1.18 -10.94 23.53
CA MET A 1 -0.76 -10.88 22.11
C MET A 1 -1.00 -12.22 21.38
N GLU A 2 -1.78 -13.16 21.93
CA GLU A 2 -2.01 -14.46 21.28
C GLU A 2 -3.17 -14.47 20.28
N SER A 3 -4.14 -13.54 20.39
CA SER A 3 -5.33 -13.51 19.51
C SER A 3 -5.04 -13.10 18.06
N THR A 4 -3.82 -12.63 17.78
CA THR A 4 -3.44 -12.20 16.43
C THR A 4 -2.79 -13.33 15.64
N LEU A 5 -2.39 -14.43 16.27
CA LEU A 5 -1.74 -15.55 15.59
C LEU A 5 -2.76 -16.45 14.88
N GLU A 6 -2.33 -17.16 13.85
CA GLU A 6 -3.17 -18.15 13.19
C GLU A 6 -3.54 -19.26 14.17
N PHE A 7 -4.81 -19.65 14.19
CA PHE A 7 -5.27 -20.74 15.04
C PHE A 7 -6.41 -21.50 14.37
N LYS A 8 -6.57 -22.77 14.74
CA LYS A 8 -7.67 -23.63 14.31
C LYS A 8 -8.15 -24.42 15.53
N SER A 9 -9.44 -24.35 15.81
CA SER A 9 -10.09 -25.02 16.94
C SER A 9 -11.32 -25.79 16.46
N GLU A 10 -11.56 -26.95 17.07
CA GLU A 10 -12.78 -27.72 16.85
C GLU A 10 -13.91 -27.16 17.72
N ILE A 11 -15.03 -26.75 17.11
CA ILE A 11 -16.17 -26.16 17.83
C ILE A 11 -17.24 -27.22 18.14
N ALA A 12 -17.37 -28.22 17.26
CA ALA A 12 -18.27 -29.35 17.39
C ALA A 12 -17.64 -30.56 16.68
N PRO A 13 -18.08 -31.81 16.96
CA PRO A 13 -17.51 -33.00 16.33
C PRO A 13 -17.46 -32.88 14.81
N GLY A 14 -16.26 -32.79 14.24
CA GLY A 14 -16.02 -32.64 12.80
C GLY A 14 -16.11 -31.23 12.23
N VAL A 15 -16.36 -30.19 13.05
CA VAL A 15 -16.42 -28.78 12.62
C VAL A 15 -15.22 -28.01 13.15
N PHE A 16 -14.30 -27.66 12.26
CA PHE A 16 -13.13 -26.85 12.58
C PHE A 16 -13.28 -25.43 12.07
N CYS A 17 -13.08 -24.46 12.96
CA CYS A 17 -13.01 -23.04 12.61
C CYS A 17 -11.66 -22.47 13.03
N GLY A 18 -11.20 -21.46 12.32
CA GLY A 18 -9.90 -20.86 12.59
C GLY A 18 -9.69 -19.56 11.84
N GLN A 19 -8.65 -18.86 12.22
CA GLN A 19 -8.19 -17.64 11.57
C GLN A 19 -6.88 -17.92 10.85
N LYS A 20 -6.81 -17.51 9.58
CA LYS A 20 -5.59 -17.53 8.76
C LYS A 20 -5.19 -16.09 8.43
N GLN A 21 -3.90 -15.77 8.55
CA GLN A 21 -3.31 -14.51 8.14
C GLN A 21 -2.73 -14.66 6.74
N VAL A 22 -3.46 -14.17 5.74
CA VAL A 22 -2.98 -14.17 4.35
C VAL A 22 -2.35 -12.81 4.04
N PRO A 23 -1.03 -12.73 3.79
CA PRO A 23 -0.39 -11.46 3.44
C PRO A 23 -0.85 -11.00 2.06
N MET A 24 -1.03 -9.69 1.90
CA MET A 24 -1.25 -9.12 0.58
C MET A 24 0.08 -9.10 -0.18
N GLU A 25 0.03 -9.32 -1.49
CA GLU A 25 1.22 -9.30 -2.34
C GLU A 25 1.55 -7.88 -2.89
N THR A 26 0.58 -6.96 -2.91
CA THR A 26 0.78 -5.60 -3.43
C THR A 26 -0.07 -4.62 -2.65
N ALA A 27 0.49 -3.45 -2.34
CA ALA A 27 -0.19 -2.38 -1.65
C ALA A 27 0.01 -1.04 -2.36
N GLY A 28 -1.03 -0.21 -2.34
CA GLY A 28 -1.01 1.15 -2.87
C GLY A 28 -1.17 2.17 -1.76
N CYS A 29 -0.27 3.15 -1.68
CA CYS A 29 -0.31 4.21 -0.68
C CYS A 29 -0.47 5.59 -1.33
N TYR A 30 -1.62 6.23 -1.09
CA TYR A 30 -1.86 7.59 -1.56
C TYR A 30 -1.41 8.62 -0.52
N VAL A 31 -0.40 9.43 -0.85
CA VAL A 31 0.09 10.51 0.00
C VAL A 31 -0.46 11.85 -0.53
N PRO A 32 -1.28 12.56 0.27
CA PRO A 32 -1.78 13.86 -0.10
C PRO A 32 -0.60 14.84 -0.16
N GLY A 33 -0.60 15.63 -1.22
CA GLY A 33 0.40 16.61 -1.56
C GLY A 33 -0.25 17.95 -1.84
N GLY A 34 0.57 18.98 -2.03
CA GLY A 34 0.14 20.37 -2.25
C GLY A 34 0.73 21.33 -1.22
N ARG A 35 -0.05 22.33 -0.81
CA ARG A 35 0.43 23.44 0.06
C ARG A 35 1.00 22.87 1.36
N TYR A 36 0.26 21.94 1.97
CA TYR A 36 0.61 21.23 3.20
C TYR A 36 0.99 19.78 2.94
N ALA A 37 2.05 19.58 2.16
CA ALA A 37 2.62 18.26 1.96
C ALA A 37 3.48 17.89 3.20
N HIS A 38 3.02 16.90 3.99
CA HIS A 38 3.62 16.50 5.27
C HIS A 38 4.44 15.21 5.15
N VAL A 39 5.70 15.27 5.58
CA VAL A 39 6.62 14.12 5.65
C VAL A 39 6.09 13.00 6.55
N ALA A 40 5.43 13.37 7.66
CA ALA A 40 4.80 12.42 8.57
C ALA A 40 3.76 11.52 7.88
N SER A 41 3.02 12.06 6.91
CA SER A 41 2.01 11.30 6.15
C SER A 41 2.63 10.28 5.18
N ALA A 42 3.89 10.48 4.78
CA ALA A 42 4.65 9.47 4.07
C ALA A 42 5.11 8.38 5.04
N ILE A 43 5.74 8.74 6.15
CA ILE A 43 6.24 7.78 7.16
C ILE A 43 5.12 6.87 7.67
N MET A 44 3.95 7.42 8.03
CA MET A 44 2.84 6.64 8.59
C MET A 44 2.23 5.66 7.59
N ARG A 45 2.33 5.95 6.29
CA ARG A 45 1.88 5.04 5.22
C ARG A 45 2.97 4.04 4.83
N SER A 46 4.15 4.13 5.44
CA SER A 46 5.24 3.23 5.14
C SER A 46 4.85 1.83 5.56
N PRO A 47 4.91 0.86 4.64
CA PRO A 47 4.81 -0.53 5.02
C PRO A 47 5.99 -0.83 5.95
N GLN A 48 5.73 -1.71 6.90
CA GLN A 48 6.74 -2.15 7.85
C GLN A 48 7.80 -2.99 7.12
N PRO A 49 9.08 -2.91 7.52
CA PRO A 49 10.21 -3.58 6.85
C PRO A 49 10.12 -5.11 6.82
N ARG A 50 9.16 -5.71 7.54
CA ARG A 50 8.92 -7.15 7.62
C ARG A 50 8.18 -7.72 6.40
N LEU A 51 7.72 -6.87 5.50
CA LEU A 51 6.91 -7.22 4.33
C LEU A 51 7.75 -7.25 3.05
N GLN A 52 8.85 -8.01 3.06
CA GLN A 52 9.90 -8.01 2.02
C GLN A 52 9.43 -8.41 0.60
N GLU A 53 8.20 -8.92 0.45
CA GLU A 53 7.63 -9.33 -0.84
C GLU A 53 6.51 -8.41 -1.35
N LEU A 54 6.15 -7.38 -0.57
CA LEU A 54 5.08 -6.46 -0.97
C LEU A 54 5.62 -5.43 -1.95
N LYS A 55 5.04 -5.44 -3.16
CA LYS A 55 5.23 -4.34 -4.11
C LYS A 55 4.41 -3.14 -3.65
N ILE A 56 5.06 -2.02 -3.36
CA ILE A 56 4.43 -0.84 -2.77
C ILE A 56 4.53 0.33 -3.75
N SER A 57 3.38 0.79 -4.21
CA SER A 57 3.29 1.94 -5.10
C SER A 57 2.77 3.15 -4.36
N TRP A 58 3.51 4.25 -4.45
CA TRP A 58 3.25 5.47 -3.72
C TRP A 58 2.81 6.59 -4.67
N HIS A 59 1.72 7.25 -4.33
CA HIS A 59 1.23 8.40 -5.08
C HIS A 59 1.55 9.68 -4.33
N ALA A 60 2.17 10.62 -5.01
CA ALA A 60 2.39 11.97 -4.52
C ALA A 60 1.52 12.93 -5.35
N HIS A 61 0.50 13.49 -4.70
CA HIS A 61 -0.40 14.44 -5.34
C HIS A 61 0.33 15.72 -5.78
N LEU A 62 0.29 15.99 -7.08
CA LEU A 62 0.86 17.18 -7.69
C LEU A 62 -0.12 18.37 -7.54
N GLN A 63 0.36 19.52 -7.07
CA GLN A 63 -0.33 20.78 -7.34
C GLN A 63 -0.07 21.16 -8.80
N THR A 64 -1.13 21.59 -9.51
CA THR A 64 -1.05 22.11 -10.88
C THR A 64 0.20 22.99 -11.08
N HIS A 65 1.05 22.58 -12.04
CA HIS A 65 2.32 23.22 -12.41
C HIS A 65 3.46 23.27 -11.37
N ARG A 66 3.39 22.57 -10.23
CA ARG A 66 4.50 22.52 -9.26
C ARG A 66 5.08 21.12 -9.10
N ARG A 67 6.41 21.03 -9.02
CA ARG A 67 7.14 19.79 -8.73
C ARG A 67 6.86 19.33 -7.29
N ASN A 68 6.81 18.02 -7.07
CA ASN A 68 6.71 17.46 -5.72
C ASN A 68 7.85 17.97 -4.83
N LYS A 69 7.55 18.23 -3.54
CA LYS A 69 8.57 18.65 -2.58
C LYS A 69 9.63 17.54 -2.46
N PRO A 70 10.94 17.86 -2.58
CA PRO A 70 12.00 16.85 -2.59
C PRO A 70 12.06 16.05 -1.29
N ALA A 71 11.72 16.67 -0.15
CA ALA A 71 11.68 15.99 1.15
C ALA A 71 10.73 14.78 1.18
N ILE A 72 9.58 14.86 0.48
CA ILE A 72 8.60 13.76 0.46
C ILE A 72 9.07 12.63 -0.45
N LEU A 73 9.62 12.97 -1.61
CA LEU A 73 10.22 11.99 -2.52
C LEU A 73 11.36 11.24 -1.83
N TYR A 74 12.21 11.96 -1.10
CA TYR A 74 13.30 11.37 -0.33
C TYR A 74 12.79 10.44 0.78
N THR A 75 11.74 10.86 1.50
CA THR A 75 11.12 10.04 2.55
C THR A 75 10.49 8.77 1.97
N MET A 76 9.76 8.88 0.85
CA MET A 76 9.18 7.71 0.17
C MET A 76 10.26 6.72 -0.28
N ASN A 77 11.37 7.23 -0.81
CA ASN A 77 12.51 6.40 -1.18
C ASN A 77 13.14 5.70 0.05
N MET A 78 13.31 6.41 1.17
CA MET A 78 13.80 5.81 2.41
C MET A 78 12.83 4.79 3.03
N CYS A 79 11.53 4.96 2.80
CA CYS A 79 10.48 4.04 3.21
C CYS A 79 10.36 2.78 2.32
N GLY A 80 11.17 2.65 1.26
CA GLY A 80 11.15 1.49 0.38
C GLY A 80 10.02 1.51 -0.66
N ALA A 81 9.68 2.69 -1.19
CA ALA A 81 8.77 2.79 -2.33
C ALA A 81 9.38 2.17 -3.59
N ASP A 82 8.72 1.15 -4.17
CA ASP A 82 9.15 0.57 -5.46
C ASP A 82 8.86 1.51 -6.62
N ASN A 83 7.70 2.16 -6.60
CA ASN A 83 7.25 3.07 -7.65
C ASN A 83 6.66 4.33 -7.03
N ILE A 84 7.12 5.50 -7.48
CA ILE A 84 6.61 6.80 -7.04
C ILE A 84 5.93 7.49 -8.22
N LEU A 85 4.64 7.78 -8.08
CA LEU A 85 3.79 8.33 -9.12
C LEU A 85 3.43 9.77 -8.79
N ALA A 86 3.89 10.68 -9.63
CA ALA A 86 3.61 12.11 -9.53
C ALA A 86 2.26 12.49 -10.18
N ILE A 87 1.19 11.78 -9.79
CA ILE A 87 -0.15 11.95 -10.36
C ILE A 87 -1.11 12.37 -9.23
N GLY A 88 -1.84 13.46 -9.45
CA GLY A 88 -2.85 13.96 -8.51
C GLY A 88 -4.27 13.46 -8.80
N GLY A 89 -5.15 13.67 -7.82
CA GLY A 89 -6.59 13.45 -7.89
C GLY A 89 -7.02 12.00 -8.10
N PHE A 90 -8.24 11.84 -8.63
CA PHE A 90 -8.83 10.54 -8.92
C PHE A 90 -7.99 9.70 -9.89
N LYS A 91 -7.20 10.33 -10.77
CA LYS A 91 -6.31 9.65 -11.72
C LYS A 91 -5.26 8.81 -11.00
N GLY A 92 -4.74 9.31 -9.87
CA GLY A 92 -3.83 8.56 -9.02
C GLY A 92 -4.49 7.33 -8.41
N ILE A 93 -5.68 7.51 -7.82
CA ILE A 93 -6.45 6.41 -7.21
C ILE A 93 -6.86 5.36 -8.27
N ALA A 94 -7.33 5.80 -9.45
CA ALA A 94 -7.67 4.94 -10.56
C ALA A 94 -6.45 4.14 -11.02
N SER A 95 -5.28 4.77 -11.13
CA SER A 95 -4.06 4.05 -11.47
C SER A 95 -3.72 2.97 -10.44
N LEU A 96 -3.93 3.22 -9.13
CA LEU A 96 -3.73 2.22 -8.07
C LEU A 96 -4.68 1.05 -8.20
N ALA A 97 -5.97 1.35 -8.40
CA ALA A 97 -7.01 0.35 -8.49
C ALA A 97 -6.86 -0.55 -9.74
N PHE A 98 -6.42 0.03 -10.86
CA PHE A 98 -6.28 -0.69 -12.14
C PHE A 98 -4.85 -1.21 -12.39
N GLY A 99 -3.89 -0.93 -11.51
CA GLY A 99 -2.50 -1.39 -11.65
C GLY A 99 -1.80 -0.87 -12.91
N LEU A 100 -2.08 0.37 -13.32
CA LEU A 100 -1.63 0.93 -14.61
C LEU A 100 -0.13 1.25 -14.69
N PHE A 101 0.64 0.97 -13.63
CA PHE A 101 2.05 1.38 -13.50
C PHE A 101 2.98 0.24 -13.07
N THR A 102 2.46 -0.89 -12.60
CA THR A 102 3.26 -2.02 -12.09
C THR A 102 3.58 -3.08 -13.16
N GLY A 103 3.10 -2.91 -14.40
CA GLY A 103 3.16 -3.94 -15.46
C GLY A 103 2.32 -5.20 -15.18
N ASN A 104 1.94 -5.40 -13.93
CA ASN A 104 1.05 -6.45 -13.44
C ASN A 104 -0.37 -5.90 -13.39
N ARG A 105 -1.24 -6.31 -14.32
CA ARG A 105 -2.69 -6.14 -14.15
C ARG A 105 -3.11 -6.99 -12.95
N ARG A 106 -3.25 -6.40 -11.77
CA ARG A 106 -3.77 -7.13 -10.60
C ARG A 106 -5.25 -6.84 -10.46
N HIS A 107 -6.04 -7.91 -10.58
CA HIS A 107 -7.47 -7.89 -10.36
C HIS A 107 -7.79 -7.59 -8.90
N PRO A 108 -8.87 -6.83 -8.63
CA PRO A 108 -9.53 -6.90 -7.34
C PRO A 108 -10.12 -8.31 -7.20
N CYS A 109 -9.62 -9.10 -6.25
CA CYS A 109 -10.32 -10.28 -5.72
C CYS A 109 -10.41 -11.59 -6.55
N ARG A 110 -9.55 -11.91 -7.55
CA ARG A 110 -9.62 -13.27 -8.16
C ARG A 110 -8.32 -13.79 -8.77
N SER A 111 -7.73 -14.81 -8.14
CA SER A 111 -7.46 -16.16 -8.73
C SER A 111 -6.54 -17.00 -7.84
N ARG A 112 -7.14 -17.63 -6.83
CA ARG A 112 -6.96 -19.05 -6.48
C ARG A 112 -8.12 -19.46 -5.59
#